data_AF-A0A374NVQ2-F1
#
_entry.id   AF-A0A374NVQ2-F1
#
_cell.length_a   1.000
_cell.length_b   1.000
_cell.length_c   1.000
_cell.angle_alpha   90.00
_cell.angle_beta   90.00
_cell.angle_gamma   90.00
#
_symmetry.space_group_name_H-M   'P 1'
#
loop_
_entity.id
_entity.type
_entity.pdbx_description
1 polymer ?
#
loop_
_entity_poly.entity_id
_entity_poly.type
_entity_poly.pdbx_seq_one_letter_code
_entity_poly.pdbx_strand_id
1 'polypeptide(L)'
;ESVTDPAEGEVLYVTANSASGSKYYSIHNKDFPYAAVMNQESTPNITNVEVTDKSFAITTYRTTDMSVVDTFAIYKDGYQPPQAVIKSVSLGVGADESETMVTWYSDSKLPGKVQLVKKSDLADRVFPETAAEFAAEKESANEEGFFTNQAVIRGLESGAEYAYRVGDGTTWSDVYDLTVQDSQNGFNFLLAGDPQIGAGSTDTDIKGWQRTMETAIKAFPRTSFLISAGDQVNTASNEAQYAG
;
A
#
# COMPACT_ATOMS: atom_id res chain seq x y z
N GLU A 1 1.90 11.63 9.71
CA GLU A 1 3.06 12.53 9.45
C GLU A 1 4.07 12.47 10.60
N SER A 2 5.25 13.05 10.45
CA SER A 2 6.20 13.19 11.55
C SER A 2 7.14 14.39 11.42
N VAL A 3 7.68 14.85 12.54
CA VAL A 3 8.74 15.88 12.62
C VAL A 3 9.94 15.33 13.40
N THR A 4 11.15 15.67 12.95
CA THR A 4 12.40 15.35 13.65
C THR A 4 13.03 16.62 14.19
N ASP A 5 13.38 16.61 15.49
CA ASP A 5 14.03 17.72 16.20
C ASP A 5 13.33 19.08 15.95
N PRO A 6 12.05 19.21 16.37
CA PRO A 6 11.31 20.45 16.16
C PRO A 6 12.06 21.64 16.78
N ALA A 7 12.03 22.77 16.08
CA ALA A 7 12.77 23.96 16.48
C ALA A 7 12.26 24.51 17.83
N GLU A 8 13.11 25.26 18.52
CA GLU A 8 12.72 25.90 19.78
C GLU A 8 11.49 26.79 19.57
N GLY A 9 10.44 26.56 20.36
CA GLY A 9 9.17 27.28 20.28
C GLY A 9 8.11 26.65 19.36
N GLU A 10 8.43 25.56 18.65
CA GLU A 10 7.41 24.76 17.96
C GLU A 10 6.54 23.99 18.96
N VAL A 11 5.23 24.03 18.76
CA VAL A 11 4.24 23.43 19.67
C VAL A 11 3.28 22.57 18.87
N LEU A 12 3.15 21.30 19.26
CA LEU A 12 2.08 20.42 18.78
C LEU A 12 0.79 20.68 19.57
N TYR A 13 -0.29 20.99 18.87
CA TYR A 13 -1.63 21.09 19.45
C TYR A 13 -2.47 19.88 19.07
N VAL A 14 -3.03 19.19 20.06
CA VAL A 14 -3.91 18.03 19.84
C VAL A 14 -5.24 18.23 20.55
N THR A 15 -6.34 18.05 19.82
CA THR A 15 -7.71 18.04 20.36
C THR A 15 -8.35 16.70 20.05
N ALA A 16 -8.75 15.96 21.09
CA ALA A 16 -9.34 14.63 20.94
C ALA A 16 -10.86 14.68 20.70
N ASN A 17 -11.37 13.68 19.97
CA ASN A 17 -12.80 13.46 19.77
C ASN A 17 -13.46 12.79 20.98
N SER A 18 -14.80 12.67 20.92
CA SER A 18 -15.60 12.01 21.95
C SER A 18 -15.31 10.51 22.02
N ALA A 19 -14.85 10.02 23.17
CA ALA A 19 -14.59 8.59 23.38
C ALA A 19 -15.84 7.79 23.82
N SER A 20 -16.82 8.46 24.44
CA SER A 20 -18.07 7.84 24.88
C SER A 20 -19.13 7.76 23.79
N GLY A 21 -18.99 8.56 22.73
CA GLY A 21 -20.02 8.74 21.71
C GLY A 21 -21.28 9.47 22.18
N SER A 22 -21.28 10.03 23.39
CA SER A 22 -22.48 10.66 23.97
C SER A 22 -22.76 12.06 23.45
N LYS A 23 -21.79 12.69 22.79
CA LYS A 23 -21.91 14.04 22.23
C LYS A 23 -20.94 14.23 21.07
N TYR A 24 -21.42 14.87 20.02
CA TYR A 24 -20.64 15.30 18.86
C TYR A 24 -20.93 16.78 18.57
N TYR A 25 -19.96 17.47 17.98
CA TYR A 25 -20.09 18.86 17.55
C TYR A 25 -19.73 18.93 16.07
N SER A 26 -20.34 19.81 15.30
CA SER A 26 -19.86 20.06 13.93
C SER A 26 -18.65 20.98 13.95
N ILE A 27 -17.72 20.80 13.02
CA ILE A 27 -16.63 21.77 12.81
C ILE A 27 -17.23 23.00 12.13
N HIS A 28 -17.19 24.14 12.82
CA HIS A 28 -17.59 25.44 12.31
C HIS A 28 -16.35 26.24 11.89
N ASN A 29 -16.45 27.01 10.81
CA ASN A 29 -15.34 27.78 10.20
C ASN A 29 -14.14 26.90 9.80
N LYS A 30 -14.28 26.10 8.74
CA LYS A 30 -13.25 25.12 8.27
C LYS A 30 -11.93 25.71 7.77
N ASP A 31 -11.71 27.01 7.93
CA ASP A 31 -10.46 27.67 7.55
C ASP A 31 -9.55 27.79 8.79
N PHE A 32 -8.66 26.82 8.94
CA PHE A 32 -7.69 26.75 10.02
C PHE A 32 -6.30 26.51 9.41
N PRO A 33 -5.55 27.55 9.05
CA PRO A 33 -4.28 27.41 8.33
C PRO A 33 -3.19 26.68 9.12
N TYR A 34 -3.40 26.47 10.42
CA TYR A 34 -2.52 25.75 11.32
C TYR A 34 -2.94 24.29 11.57
N ALA A 35 -4.11 23.86 11.07
CA ALA A 35 -4.61 22.51 11.30
C ALA A 35 -4.10 21.57 10.20
N ALA A 36 -3.25 20.62 10.58
CA ALA A 36 -2.79 19.57 9.66
C ALA A 36 -3.92 18.58 9.34
N VAL A 37 -4.68 18.14 10.36
CA VAL A 37 -5.79 17.20 10.21
C VAL A 37 -6.98 17.63 11.06
N MET A 38 -8.18 17.48 10.49
CA MET A 38 -9.46 17.71 11.17
C MET A 38 -10.41 16.55 10.88
N ASN A 39 -10.89 15.88 11.94
CA ASN A 39 -11.86 14.79 11.80
C ASN A 39 -13.04 14.98 12.76
N GLN A 40 -14.25 14.90 12.23
CA GLN A 40 -15.49 14.92 13.00
C GLN A 40 -16.59 14.12 12.30
N GLU A 41 -16.34 12.82 12.22
CA GLU A 41 -17.24 11.86 11.57
C GLU A 41 -18.41 11.40 12.46
N SER A 42 -18.54 11.93 13.68
CA SER A 42 -19.54 11.51 14.68
C SER A 42 -19.47 10.02 15.05
N THR A 43 -18.27 9.44 15.00
CA THR A 43 -17.94 8.10 15.50
C THR A 43 -17.10 8.24 16.76
N PRO A 44 -17.29 7.40 17.81
CA PRO A 44 -16.44 7.47 18.98
C PRO A 44 -14.98 7.14 18.62
N ASN A 45 -14.04 7.88 19.21
CA ASN A 45 -12.61 7.65 18.98
C ASN A 45 -11.86 7.47 20.29
N ILE A 46 -10.76 6.72 20.24
CA ILE A 46 -9.75 6.69 21.29
C ILE A 46 -8.42 7.16 20.70
N THR A 47 -7.57 7.75 21.53
CA THR A 47 -6.22 8.15 21.11
C THR A 47 -5.21 7.45 21.98
N ASN A 48 -4.30 6.70 21.35
CA ASN A 48 -3.14 6.11 22.00
C ASN A 48 -1.97 7.10 21.93
N VAL A 49 -1.23 7.22 23.03
CA VAL A 49 -0.04 8.08 23.11
C VAL A 49 1.13 7.21 23.58
N GLU A 50 2.16 7.13 22.75
CA GLU A 50 3.37 6.36 23.01
C GLU A 50 4.54 7.31 23.20
N VAL A 51 5.20 7.21 24.36
CA VAL A 51 6.33 8.07 24.71
C VAL A 51 7.53 7.18 25.02
N THR A 52 8.63 7.46 24.33
CA THR A 52 9.93 6.82 24.58
C THR A 52 10.95 7.90 24.91
N ASP A 53 12.19 7.49 25.20
CA ASP A 53 13.30 8.41 25.32
C ASP A 53 13.68 9.06 23.97
N LYS A 54 13.19 8.54 22.84
CA LYS A 54 13.50 9.01 21.47
C LYS A 54 12.32 9.55 20.68
N SER A 55 11.08 9.29 21.12
CA SER A 55 9.89 9.62 20.34
C SER A 55 8.68 9.95 21.20
N PHE A 56 7.77 10.71 20.59
CA PHE A 56 6.41 10.94 21.06
C PHE A 56 5.47 10.70 19.89
N ALA A 57 4.62 9.68 19.96
CA ALA A 57 3.71 9.31 18.88
C ALA A 57 2.26 9.30 19.38
N ILE A 58 1.36 9.81 18.54
CA ILE A 58 -0.07 9.86 18.78
C ILE A 58 -0.76 9.16 17.63
N THR A 59 -1.65 8.22 17.94
CA THR A 59 -2.53 7.61 16.94
C THR A 59 -3.96 7.59 17.45
N THR A 60 -4.87 8.16 16.66
CA THR A 60 -6.30 8.16 16.94
C THR A 60 -6.97 7.04 16.16
N TYR A 61 -7.85 6.29 16.83
CA TYR A 61 -8.57 5.14 16.28
C TYR A 61 -10.07 5.32 16.43
N ARG A 62 -10.83 4.78 15.49
CA ARG A 62 -12.27 4.56 15.65
C ARG A 62 -12.49 3.39 16.61
N THR A 63 -13.38 3.53 17.58
CA THR A 63 -13.63 2.44 18.55
C THR A 63 -14.45 1.29 17.97
N THR A 64 -15.07 1.49 16.79
CA THR A 64 -15.93 0.50 16.14
C THR A 64 -15.15 -0.68 15.59
N ASP A 65 -13.98 -0.41 15.01
CA ASP A 65 -13.19 -1.39 14.26
C ASP A 65 -11.67 -1.22 14.42
N MET A 66 -11.23 -0.29 15.29
CA MET A 66 -9.82 0.07 15.48
C MET A 66 -9.13 0.59 14.21
N SER A 67 -9.89 1.05 13.21
CA SER A 67 -9.30 1.73 12.05
C SER A 67 -8.70 3.08 12.49
N VAL A 68 -7.54 3.40 11.91
CA VAL A 68 -6.83 4.66 12.21
C VAL A 68 -7.57 5.83 11.57
N VAL A 69 -7.74 6.89 12.36
CA VAL A 69 -8.21 8.20 11.91
C VAL A 69 -7.03 9.04 11.46
N ASP A 70 -6.01 9.15 12.32
CA ASP A 70 -4.78 9.89 12.03
C ASP A 70 -3.63 9.42 12.93
N THR A 71 -2.40 9.66 12.47
CA THR A 71 -1.17 9.42 13.24
C THR A 71 -0.15 10.53 13.03
N PHE A 72 0.46 10.95 14.15
CA PHE A 72 1.53 11.94 14.16
C PHE A 72 2.63 11.54 15.13
N ALA A 73 3.89 11.74 14.74
CA ALA A 73 5.04 11.47 15.60
C ALA A 73 6.07 12.61 15.62
N ILE A 74 6.70 12.78 16.77
CA ILE A 74 7.90 13.60 16.96
C ILE A 74 9.06 12.66 17.29
N TYR A 75 10.17 12.84 16.60
CA TYR A 75 11.41 12.08 16.81
C TYR A 75 12.54 12.99 17.26
N LYS A 76 13.41 12.49 18.15
CA LYS A 76 14.67 13.16 18.47
C LYS A 76 15.66 13.06 17.31
N ASP A 77 16.58 14.02 17.21
CA ASP A 77 17.65 13.99 16.23
C ASP A 77 18.42 12.66 16.24
N GLY A 78 18.78 12.18 15.05
CA GLY A 78 19.46 10.91 14.82
C GLY A 78 18.61 9.65 15.06
N TYR A 79 17.36 9.76 15.53
CA TYR A 79 16.45 8.62 15.59
C TYR A 79 15.76 8.41 14.24
N GLN A 80 15.91 7.22 13.68
CA GLN A 80 15.14 6.76 12.54
C GLN A 80 14.10 5.78 13.05
N PRO A 81 12.80 6.07 12.93
CA PRO A 81 11.79 5.09 13.30
C PRO A 81 11.93 3.83 12.44
N PRO A 82 11.62 2.64 12.98
CA PRO A 82 11.52 1.44 12.17
C PRO A 82 10.54 1.69 11.02
N GLN A 83 11.01 1.52 9.79
CA GLN A 83 10.13 1.55 8.62
C GLN A 83 9.42 0.22 8.49
N ALA A 84 8.15 0.27 8.08
CA ALA A 84 7.40 -0.93 7.82
C ALA A 84 8.06 -1.73 6.68
N VAL A 85 8.11 -3.04 6.83
CA VAL A 85 8.50 -3.93 5.74
C VAL A 85 7.33 -3.98 4.76
N ILE A 86 7.62 -3.78 3.47
CA ILE A 86 6.67 -3.96 2.37
C ILE A 86 7.28 -4.97 1.40
N LYS A 87 6.51 -6.02 1.05
CA LYS A 87 6.99 -7.10 0.17
C LYS A 87 5.86 -7.75 -0.61
N SER A 88 6.24 -8.62 -1.55
CA SER A 88 5.31 -9.43 -2.36
C SER A 88 4.24 -8.59 -3.08
N VAL A 89 4.64 -7.43 -3.61
CA VAL A 89 3.77 -6.57 -4.40
C VAL A 89 3.42 -7.27 -5.70
N SER A 90 2.13 -7.45 -5.96
CA SER A 90 1.61 -8.11 -7.17
C SER A 90 0.45 -7.32 -7.77
N LEU A 91 0.35 -7.37 -9.10
CA LEU A 91 -0.76 -6.79 -9.86
C LEU A 91 -1.72 -7.88 -10.33
N GLY A 92 -3.02 -7.60 -10.20
CA GLY A 92 -4.12 -8.40 -10.69
C GLY A 92 -4.97 -7.62 -11.70
N VAL A 93 -5.78 -8.35 -12.46
CA VAL A 93 -6.74 -7.75 -13.40
C VAL A 93 -7.93 -7.19 -12.61
N GLY A 94 -8.37 -5.98 -12.94
CA GLY A 94 -9.55 -5.35 -12.34
C GLY A 94 -10.88 -5.84 -12.92
N ALA A 95 -11.98 -5.17 -12.58
CA ALA A 95 -13.30 -5.55 -13.07
C ALA A 95 -13.50 -5.24 -14.57
N ASP A 96 -12.80 -4.24 -15.07
CA ASP A 96 -12.76 -3.82 -16.47
C ASP A 96 -11.37 -3.25 -16.84
N GLU A 97 -11.20 -2.78 -18.09
CA GLU A 97 -9.93 -2.27 -18.61
C GLU A 97 -9.44 -0.97 -17.94
N SER A 98 -10.31 -0.28 -17.19
CA SER A 98 -9.96 0.93 -16.46
C SER A 98 -9.48 0.66 -15.02
N GLU A 99 -9.34 -0.63 -14.66
CA GLU A 99 -9.03 -1.05 -13.30
C GLU A 99 -7.91 -2.10 -13.22
N THR A 100 -7.12 -2.01 -12.15
CA THR A 100 -6.19 -3.07 -11.75
C THR A 100 -6.21 -3.22 -10.23
N MET A 101 -5.95 -4.43 -9.74
CA MET A 101 -5.81 -4.69 -8.31
C MET A 101 -4.34 -4.75 -7.94
N VAL A 102 -3.98 -4.19 -6.80
CA VAL A 102 -2.65 -4.34 -6.21
C VAL A 102 -2.79 -5.05 -4.88
N THR A 103 -2.00 -6.12 -4.69
CA THR A 103 -1.90 -6.84 -3.41
C THR A 103 -0.46 -6.82 -2.91
N TRP A 104 -0.26 -6.60 -1.61
CA TRP A 104 1.06 -6.66 -0.99
C TRP A 104 0.99 -7.06 0.49
N TYR A 105 2.12 -7.54 1.02
CA TYR A 105 2.30 -7.74 2.45
C TYR A 105 2.98 -6.54 3.09
N SER A 106 2.51 -6.16 4.28
CA SER A 106 3.22 -5.23 5.15
C SER A 106 3.02 -5.54 6.62
N ASP A 107 4.03 -5.30 7.45
CA ASP A 107 3.93 -5.37 8.92
C ASP A 107 3.36 -4.07 9.54
N SER A 108 3.01 -3.09 8.71
CA SER A 108 2.42 -1.83 9.18
C SER A 108 1.02 -2.03 9.78
N LYS A 109 0.84 -1.45 10.97
CA LYS A 109 -0.47 -1.35 11.62
C LYS A 109 -1.32 -0.23 11.05
N LEU A 110 -0.74 0.69 10.28
CA LEU A 110 -1.46 1.79 9.63
C LEU A 110 -2.27 1.27 8.42
N PRO A 111 -3.31 1.99 7.98
CA PRO A 111 -4.06 1.63 6.78
C PRO A 111 -3.17 1.68 5.53
N GLY A 112 -3.24 0.64 4.71
CA GLY A 112 -2.54 0.61 3.42
C GLY A 112 -3.20 1.52 2.39
N LYS A 113 -2.39 2.06 1.48
CA LYS A 113 -2.84 2.84 0.32
C LYS A 113 -1.88 2.67 -0.87
N VAL A 114 -2.40 2.97 -2.05
CA VAL A 114 -1.64 3.09 -3.29
C VAL A 114 -1.63 4.55 -3.71
N GLN A 115 -0.48 5.03 -4.17
CA GLN A 115 -0.39 6.26 -4.94
C GLN A 115 -0.16 5.95 -6.41
N LEU A 116 -0.88 6.64 -7.28
CA LEU A 116 -0.79 6.54 -8.73
C LEU A 116 -0.58 7.93 -9.35
N VAL A 117 0.30 8.01 -10.33
CA VAL A 117 0.48 9.22 -11.14
C VAL A 117 0.72 8.83 -12.59
N LYS A 118 0.32 9.69 -13.55
CA LYS A 118 0.76 9.50 -14.94
C LYS A 118 2.27 9.59 -14.99
N LYS A 119 2.89 8.70 -15.77
CA LYS A 119 4.36 8.64 -15.86
C LYS A 119 4.97 9.95 -16.37
N SER A 120 4.24 10.71 -17.18
CA SER A 120 4.62 12.06 -17.65
C SER A 120 4.75 13.10 -16.52
N ASP A 121 4.06 12.89 -15.41
CA ASP A 121 3.98 13.87 -14.31
C ASP A 121 4.90 13.48 -13.15
N LEU A 122 5.65 12.38 -13.30
CA LEU A 122 6.62 11.89 -12.33
C LEU A 122 8.03 12.38 -12.68
N ALA A 123 8.55 13.34 -11.90
CA ALA A 123 9.94 13.79 -12.00
C ALA A 123 10.81 13.06 -10.96
N ASP A 124 11.97 12.53 -11.38
CA ASP A 124 12.97 11.91 -10.51
C ASP A 124 12.43 10.81 -9.55
N ARG A 125 11.37 10.11 -9.97
CA ARG A 125 10.62 9.12 -9.17
C ARG A 125 9.99 9.69 -7.89
N VAL A 126 9.82 11.01 -7.81
CA VAL A 126 9.15 11.69 -6.70
C VAL A 126 7.68 11.91 -7.06
N PHE A 127 6.78 11.38 -6.22
CA PHE A 127 5.34 11.54 -6.40
C PHE A 127 4.89 12.96 -6.03
N PRO A 128 4.11 13.64 -6.89
CA PRO A 128 3.56 14.95 -6.56
C PRO A 128 2.41 14.83 -5.53
N GLU A 129 2.09 15.94 -4.85
CA GLU A 129 0.93 16.01 -3.94
C GLU A 129 -0.40 15.74 -4.64
N THR A 130 -0.46 15.91 -5.96
CA THR A 130 -1.64 15.65 -6.80
C THR A 130 -1.78 14.18 -7.21
N ALA A 131 -0.91 13.29 -6.73
CA ALA A 131 -1.02 11.86 -7.01
C ALA A 131 -2.37 11.32 -6.51
N ALA A 132 -3.01 10.49 -7.32
CA ALA A 132 -4.26 9.84 -6.93
C ALA A 132 -3.97 8.81 -5.83
N GLU A 133 -4.80 8.77 -4.79
CA GLU A 133 -4.69 7.79 -3.71
C GLU A 133 -5.86 6.81 -3.72
N PHE A 134 -5.55 5.53 -3.54
CA PHE A 134 -6.53 4.45 -3.42
C PHE A 134 -6.31 3.73 -2.10
N ALA A 135 -7.33 3.70 -1.23
CA ALA A 135 -7.26 2.99 0.04
C ALA A 135 -7.23 1.48 -0.18
N ALA A 136 -6.50 0.76 0.67
CA ALA A 136 -6.50 -0.69 0.69
C ALA A 136 -7.44 -1.25 1.76
N GLU A 137 -8.08 -2.36 1.43
CA GLU A 137 -8.63 -3.29 2.41
C GLU A 137 -7.48 -4.07 3.03
N LYS A 138 -7.52 -4.26 4.35
CA LYS A 138 -6.42 -4.87 5.11
C LYS A 138 -6.92 -5.99 5.99
N GLU A 139 -6.23 -7.12 5.93
CA GLU A 139 -6.51 -8.30 6.74
C GLU A 139 -5.21 -8.94 7.24
N SER A 140 -5.28 -9.80 8.26
CA SER A 140 -4.11 -10.55 8.72
C SER A 140 -3.62 -11.49 7.62
N ALA A 141 -2.30 -11.52 7.36
CA ALA A 141 -1.71 -12.46 6.43
C ALA A 141 -1.51 -13.85 7.09
N ASN A 142 -1.23 -14.85 6.27
CA ASN A 142 -0.79 -16.16 6.73
C ASN A 142 0.58 -16.12 7.40
N GLU A 143 1.44 -15.19 6.96
CA GLU A 143 2.73 -14.93 7.58
C GLU A 143 2.55 -14.12 8.88
N GLU A 144 2.98 -14.70 10.00
CA GLU A 144 2.84 -14.08 11.32
C GLU A 144 3.51 -12.70 11.37
N GLY A 145 2.78 -11.71 11.89
CA GLY A 145 3.24 -10.32 11.99
C GLY A 145 3.01 -9.47 10.74
N PHE A 146 2.53 -10.05 9.64
CA PHE A 146 2.19 -9.33 8.42
C PHE A 146 0.68 -9.22 8.20
N PHE A 147 0.30 -8.20 7.44
CA PHE A 147 -1.04 -7.97 6.91
C PHE A 147 -1.00 -8.05 5.39
N THR A 148 -2.04 -8.66 4.81
CA THR A 148 -2.33 -8.51 3.38
C THR A 148 -3.10 -7.21 3.18
N ASN A 149 -2.69 -6.43 2.18
CA ASN A 149 -3.34 -5.20 1.78
C ASN A 149 -3.76 -5.34 0.31
N GLN A 150 -5.01 -4.99 0.02
CA GLN A 150 -5.58 -5.09 -1.32
C GLN A 150 -6.25 -3.77 -1.70
N ALA A 151 -5.81 -3.15 -2.79
CA ALA A 151 -6.39 -1.92 -3.30
C ALA A 151 -6.78 -2.08 -4.76
N VAL A 152 -7.88 -1.43 -5.16
CA VAL A 152 -8.27 -1.34 -6.56
C VAL A 152 -7.93 0.05 -7.08
N ILE A 153 -7.02 0.11 -8.04
CA ILE A 153 -6.73 1.31 -8.80
C ILE A 153 -7.80 1.44 -9.88
N ARG A 154 -8.37 2.64 -10.03
CA ARG A 154 -9.47 2.93 -10.98
C ARG A 154 -9.14 4.14 -11.84
N GLY A 155 -9.87 4.28 -12.94
CA GLY A 155 -9.74 5.43 -13.84
C GLY A 155 -8.48 5.38 -14.71
N LEU A 156 -8.01 4.17 -15.02
CA LEU A 156 -6.91 3.96 -15.94
C LEU A 156 -7.35 4.26 -17.38
N GLU A 157 -6.52 5.02 -18.09
CA GLU A 157 -6.74 5.36 -19.49
C GLU A 157 -6.09 4.30 -20.40
N SER A 158 -6.84 3.81 -21.38
CA SER A 158 -6.33 2.89 -22.42
C SER A 158 -5.10 3.48 -23.12
N GLY A 159 -4.02 2.71 -23.21
CA GLY A 159 -2.77 3.13 -23.85
C GLY A 159 -1.89 4.09 -23.03
N ALA A 160 -2.27 4.41 -21.78
CA ALA A 160 -1.49 5.30 -20.93
C ALA A 160 -0.45 4.55 -20.07
N GLU A 161 0.60 5.27 -19.70
CA GLU A 161 1.62 4.81 -18.76
C GLU A 161 1.51 5.56 -17.44
N TYR A 162 1.59 4.81 -16.36
CA TYR A 162 1.55 5.29 -15.00
C TYR A 162 2.76 4.79 -14.20
N ALA A 163 2.98 5.43 -13.07
CA ALA A 163 3.81 4.91 -12.01
C ALA A 163 2.96 4.79 -10.74
N TYR A 164 3.19 3.73 -9.97
CA TYR A 164 2.53 3.53 -8.70
C TYR A 164 3.51 3.10 -7.61
N ARG A 165 3.10 3.32 -6.36
CA ARG A 165 3.78 2.81 -5.17
C ARG A 165 2.73 2.45 -4.12
N VAL A 166 3.05 1.47 -3.28
CA VAL A 166 2.17 1.03 -2.18
C VAL A 166 2.81 1.36 -0.84
N GLY A 167 2.01 1.59 0.18
CA GLY A 167 2.53 1.98 1.48
C GLY A 167 1.44 2.32 2.47
N ASP A 168 1.82 3.01 3.53
CA ASP A 168 0.90 3.43 4.59
C ASP A 168 0.82 4.95 4.76
N GLY A 169 1.41 5.69 3.81
CA GLY A 169 1.53 7.15 3.87
C GLY A 169 2.81 7.64 4.55
N THR A 170 3.51 6.78 5.29
CA THR A 170 4.78 7.10 5.97
C THR A 170 5.94 6.31 5.39
N THR A 171 5.72 5.01 5.17
CA THR A 171 6.64 4.12 4.48
C THR A 171 6.03 3.74 3.14
N TRP A 172 6.87 3.73 2.11
CA TRP A 172 6.48 3.44 0.74
C TRP A 172 7.40 2.37 0.15
N SER A 173 6.85 1.54 -0.73
CA SER A 173 7.61 0.63 -1.58
C SER A 173 8.51 1.38 -2.55
N ASP A 174 9.30 0.61 -3.31
CA ASP A 174 9.84 1.09 -4.59
C ASP A 174 8.71 1.59 -5.50
N VAL A 175 9.09 2.41 -6.49
CA VAL A 175 8.18 2.90 -7.52
C VAL A 175 8.12 1.89 -8.66
N TYR A 176 6.92 1.42 -9.00
CA TYR A 176 6.67 0.47 -10.07
C TYR A 176 6.02 1.17 -11.27
N ASP A 177 6.31 0.67 -12.47
CA ASP A 177 5.69 1.14 -13.71
C ASP A 177 4.44 0.31 -14.01
N LEU A 178 3.39 0.97 -14.51
CA LEU A 178 2.16 0.35 -14.98
C LEU A 178 1.85 0.84 -16.40
N THR A 179 1.85 -0.07 -17.36
CA THR A 179 1.45 0.23 -18.74
C THR A 179 0.09 -0.36 -19.03
N VAL A 180 -0.90 0.49 -19.30
CA VAL A 180 -2.25 0.08 -19.68
C VAL A 180 -2.25 -0.15 -21.19
N GLN A 181 -2.50 -1.39 -21.62
CA GLN A 181 -2.51 -1.71 -23.04
C GLN A 181 -3.71 -1.08 -23.75
N ASP A 182 -3.55 -0.79 -25.04
CA ASP A 182 -4.64 -0.27 -25.87
C ASP A 182 -5.69 -1.35 -26.14
N SER A 183 -6.83 -1.25 -25.46
CA SER A 183 -7.92 -2.23 -25.55
C SER A 183 -8.66 -2.22 -26.90
N GLN A 184 -8.52 -1.17 -27.72
CA GLN A 184 -9.23 -1.05 -29.01
C GLN A 184 -8.61 -1.91 -30.10
N ASN A 185 -7.33 -2.27 -29.97
CA ASN A 185 -6.55 -2.99 -30.99
C ASN A 185 -6.30 -4.46 -30.61
N GLY A 186 -7.07 -4.99 -29.65
CA GLY A 186 -6.92 -6.33 -29.11
C GLY A 186 -5.77 -6.45 -28.10
N PHE A 187 -5.75 -7.57 -27.38
CA PHE A 187 -4.76 -7.84 -26.33
C PHE A 187 -4.17 -9.24 -26.48
N ASN A 188 -3.02 -9.47 -25.86
CA ASN A 188 -2.44 -10.79 -25.70
C ASN A 188 -2.18 -11.07 -24.22
N PHE A 189 -2.31 -12.32 -23.82
CA PHE A 189 -2.01 -12.78 -22.48
C PHE A 189 -1.17 -14.06 -22.54
N LEU A 190 -0.43 -14.32 -21.48
CA LEU A 190 0.24 -15.60 -21.28
C LEU A 190 -0.68 -16.52 -20.46
N LEU A 191 -0.64 -17.81 -20.78
CA LEU A 191 -1.29 -18.86 -19.98
C LEU A 191 -0.21 -19.83 -19.55
N ALA A 192 -0.10 -20.05 -18.25
CA ALA A 192 0.80 -21.03 -17.67
C ALA A 192 0.04 -21.90 -16.67
N GLY A 193 0.36 -23.18 -16.61
CA GLY A 193 -0.08 -24.09 -15.57
C GLY A 193 1.13 -24.70 -14.90
N ASP A 194 0.94 -25.17 -13.67
CA ASP A 194 1.85 -26.07 -13.00
C ASP A 194 3.28 -25.52 -12.79
N PRO A 195 3.50 -24.25 -12.36
CA PRO A 195 4.81 -23.87 -11.82
C PRO A 195 5.27 -24.81 -10.69
N GLN A 196 4.31 -25.27 -9.88
CA GLN A 196 4.40 -26.26 -8.81
C GLN A 196 5.68 -26.10 -7.96
N ILE A 197 5.91 -24.87 -7.48
CA ILE A 197 7.12 -24.54 -6.74
C ILE A 197 7.20 -25.40 -5.47
N GLY A 198 8.32 -26.12 -5.32
CA GLY A 198 8.58 -27.00 -4.18
C GLY A 198 8.16 -28.45 -4.39
N ALA A 199 7.77 -28.87 -5.60
CA ALA A 199 7.64 -30.29 -5.95
C ALA A 199 9.00 -30.97 -6.12
N GLY A 200 9.98 -30.24 -6.66
CA GLY A 200 11.38 -30.62 -6.64
C GLY A 200 12.08 -30.02 -5.44
N SER A 201 12.64 -28.83 -5.64
CA SER A 201 13.15 -28.00 -4.55
C SER A 201 12.74 -26.55 -4.78
N THR A 202 12.36 -25.84 -3.71
CA THR A 202 11.91 -24.45 -3.80
C THR A 202 12.86 -23.60 -4.65
N ASP A 203 14.15 -23.60 -4.34
CA ASP A 203 15.13 -22.76 -5.04
C ASP A 203 15.26 -23.09 -6.54
N THR A 204 15.23 -24.36 -6.92
CA THR A 204 15.36 -24.74 -8.34
C THR A 204 14.09 -24.45 -9.11
N ASP A 205 12.95 -24.65 -8.48
CA ASP A 205 11.64 -24.51 -9.10
C ASP A 205 11.35 -23.02 -9.34
N ILE A 206 11.66 -22.15 -8.37
CA ILE A 206 11.62 -20.68 -8.53
C ILE A 206 12.49 -20.23 -9.72
N LYS A 207 13.75 -20.70 -9.80
CA LYS A 207 14.65 -20.35 -10.91
C LYS A 207 14.14 -20.85 -12.26
N GLY A 208 13.51 -22.02 -12.28
CA GLY A 208 12.89 -22.59 -13.47
C GLY A 208 11.70 -21.77 -13.94
N TRP A 209 10.83 -21.39 -13.01
CA TRP A 209 9.68 -20.54 -13.26
C TRP A 209 10.09 -19.14 -13.74
N GLN A 210 11.04 -18.49 -13.05
CA GLN A 210 11.59 -17.19 -13.46
C GLN A 210 12.15 -17.23 -14.88
N ARG A 211 12.94 -18.25 -15.24
CA ARG A 211 13.47 -18.40 -16.61
C ARG A 211 12.36 -18.54 -17.65
N THR A 212 11.28 -19.23 -17.31
CA THR A 212 10.11 -19.39 -18.18
C THR A 212 9.44 -18.05 -18.42
N MET A 213 9.24 -17.26 -17.36
CA MET A 213 8.65 -15.91 -17.45
C MET A 213 9.55 -14.93 -18.23
N GLU A 214 10.85 -14.91 -17.95
CA GLU A 214 11.81 -14.08 -18.69
C GLU A 214 11.80 -14.41 -20.18
N THR A 215 11.75 -15.70 -20.53
CA THR A 215 11.70 -16.14 -21.93
C THR A 215 10.39 -15.71 -22.60
N ALA A 216 9.26 -15.89 -21.92
CA ALA A 216 7.93 -15.57 -22.44
C ALA A 216 7.75 -14.06 -22.63
N ILE A 217 8.11 -13.24 -21.64
CA ILE A 217 8.01 -11.78 -21.70
C ILE A 217 8.93 -11.22 -22.80
N LYS A 218 10.13 -11.78 -22.95
CA LYS A 218 11.04 -11.40 -24.05
C LYS A 218 10.47 -11.74 -25.43
N ALA A 219 9.81 -12.88 -25.57
CA ALA A 219 9.18 -13.29 -26.83
C ALA A 219 7.90 -12.50 -27.14
N PHE A 220 7.15 -12.11 -26.10
CA PHE A 220 5.85 -11.46 -26.19
C PHE A 220 5.83 -10.16 -25.35
N PRO A 221 6.58 -9.11 -25.74
CA PRO A 221 6.79 -7.91 -24.93
C PRO A 221 5.52 -7.05 -24.75
N ARG A 222 4.46 -7.33 -25.51
CA ARG A 222 3.16 -6.64 -25.40
C ARG A 222 2.15 -7.34 -24.48
N THR A 223 2.56 -8.43 -23.83
CA THR A 223 1.71 -9.20 -22.91
C THR A 223 1.02 -8.30 -21.90
N SER A 224 -0.31 -8.39 -21.85
CA SER A 224 -1.15 -7.58 -20.98
C SER A 224 -1.25 -8.16 -19.58
N PHE A 225 -1.37 -9.48 -19.46
CA PHE A 225 -1.44 -10.20 -18.19
C PHE A 225 -1.08 -11.68 -18.34
N LEU A 226 -0.90 -12.36 -17.21
CA LEU A 226 -0.68 -13.80 -17.11
C LEU A 226 -1.90 -14.44 -16.44
N ILE A 227 -2.42 -15.51 -17.03
CA ILE A 227 -3.35 -16.43 -16.36
C ILE A 227 -2.54 -17.62 -15.85
N SER A 228 -2.63 -17.88 -14.54
CA SER A 228 -2.18 -19.14 -13.95
C SER A 228 -3.34 -20.13 -13.91
N ALA A 229 -3.15 -21.32 -14.49
CA ALA A 229 -4.16 -22.37 -14.59
C ALA A 229 -4.24 -23.28 -13.35
N GLY A 230 -3.45 -23.00 -12.32
CA GLY A 230 -3.40 -23.79 -11.08
C GLY A 230 -2.00 -24.33 -10.80
N ASP A 231 -1.90 -25.06 -9.69
CA ASP A 231 -0.67 -25.74 -9.26
C ASP A 231 0.52 -24.78 -9.15
N GLN A 232 0.32 -23.67 -8.42
CA GLN A 232 1.34 -22.64 -8.20
C GLN A 232 2.47 -23.15 -7.29
N VAL A 233 2.10 -23.75 -6.15
CA VAL A 233 3.03 -24.27 -5.14
C VAL A 233 2.65 -25.69 -4.78
N ASN A 234 3.61 -26.44 -4.27
CA ASN A 234 3.40 -27.83 -3.89
C ASN A 234 2.71 -28.01 -2.53
N THR A 235 2.89 -27.07 -1.61
CA THR A 235 2.33 -27.13 -0.26
C THR A 235 1.73 -25.78 0.10
N ALA A 236 0.40 -25.70 0.08
CA ALA A 236 -0.34 -24.45 0.25
C ALA A 236 -0.04 -23.67 1.55
N SER A 237 0.42 -24.35 2.61
CA SER A 237 0.79 -23.72 3.88
C SER A 237 2.28 -23.34 3.99
N ASN A 238 3.07 -23.50 2.94
CA ASN A 238 4.50 -23.22 2.95
C ASN A 238 4.79 -21.89 2.25
N GLU A 239 4.82 -20.80 3.02
CA GLU A 239 5.09 -19.44 2.52
C GLU A 239 6.39 -19.32 1.71
N ALA A 240 7.42 -20.12 2.03
CA ALA A 240 8.67 -20.08 1.28
C ALA A 240 8.51 -20.50 -0.19
N GLN A 241 7.48 -21.30 -0.52
CA GLN A 241 7.19 -21.70 -1.90
C GLN A 241 6.50 -20.58 -2.71
N TYR A 242 5.95 -19.56 -2.05
CA TYR A 242 5.33 -18.40 -2.70
C TYR A 242 6.30 -17.23 -2.93
N ALA A 243 7.59 -17.41 -2.62
CA ALA A 243 8.60 -16.36 -2.73
C ALA A 243 9.16 -16.14 -4.15
N GLY A 244 8.68 -16.87 -5.15
CA GLY A 244 9.23 -16.87 -6.52
C GLY A 244 8.23 -16.60 -7.63
#